data_AF-A0AAV2Q2A0-F1
#
_entry.id   AF-A0AAV2Q2A0-F1
#
_cell.length_a   1.000
_cell.length_b   1.000
_cell.length_c   1.000
_cell.angle_alpha   90.00
_cell.angle_beta   90.00
_cell.angle_gamma   90.00
#
_symmetry.space_group_name_H-M   'P 1'
#
loop_
_entity.id
_entity.type
_entity.pdbx_description
1 polymer ?
#
loop_
_entity_poly.entity_id
_entity_poly.type
_entity_poly.pdbx_seq_one_letter_code
_entity_poly.pdbx_strand_id
1 'polypeptide(L)'
;MINMALTPLTPILKNTPRNPLASPSIASSGRRVMFDIGDTPRSVVSEYKKKLDEASFKSIFHRLESQSSKNERIAWLLKMSEMVPELDKQIDQLVLAFLKIPWYKYEESVWTSYENFILTLVTAHNFYTYQVLKILFTSLLPDIPDQDHERLQLFAGEVGEDESLIYDRVLGSIVKIHNIIPLAYNTGCPRRGQTNFFFQKLYHIHDFSYYLPLLPQ
;
A
#
# COMPACT_ATOMS: atom_id res chain seq x y z
N MET A 1 11.03 -66.57 -32.54
CA MET A 1 9.89 -66.81 -31.62
C MET A 1 10.44 -66.99 -30.21
N ILE A 2 10.38 -65.97 -29.35
CA ILE A 2 10.43 -66.13 -27.90
C ILE A 2 9.53 -65.04 -27.32
N ASN A 3 8.54 -65.48 -26.55
CA ASN A 3 7.54 -64.65 -25.88
C ASN A 3 7.82 -64.72 -24.36
N MET A 4 7.53 -63.61 -23.68
CA MET A 4 7.23 -63.47 -22.25
C MET A 4 8.33 -63.70 -21.21
N ALA A 5 8.62 -62.64 -20.45
CA ALA A 5 8.63 -62.71 -18.99
C ALA A 5 8.23 -61.34 -18.40
N LEU A 6 7.15 -61.36 -17.61
CA LEU A 6 6.66 -60.29 -16.76
C LEU A 6 7.57 -60.12 -15.53
N THR A 7 7.80 -58.87 -15.08
CA THR A 7 7.91 -58.56 -13.65
C THR A 7 7.33 -57.16 -13.34
N PRO A 8 6.36 -57.05 -12.41
CA PRO A 8 5.85 -55.78 -11.90
C PRO A 8 6.75 -55.23 -10.78
N LEU A 9 7.07 -53.95 -10.82
CA LEU A 9 7.73 -53.24 -9.72
C LEU A 9 6.69 -52.78 -8.70
N THR A 10 6.61 -53.50 -7.58
CA THR A 10 5.84 -53.12 -6.39
C THR A 10 6.48 -51.96 -5.63
N PRO A 11 5.68 -51.11 -4.94
CA PRO A 11 6.15 -49.92 -4.23
C PRO A 11 6.77 -50.28 -2.87
N ILE A 12 7.86 -49.59 -2.50
CA ILE A 12 8.48 -49.72 -1.17
C ILE A 12 7.90 -48.62 -0.25
N LEU A 13 6.78 -48.93 0.40
CA LEU A 13 6.34 -48.22 1.60
C LEU A 13 7.12 -48.79 2.80
N LYS A 14 8.09 -48.04 3.32
CA LYS A 14 8.75 -48.34 4.59
C LYS A 14 7.81 -47.97 5.75
N ASN A 15 7.11 -48.96 6.29
CA ASN A 15 6.42 -48.89 7.57
C ASN A 15 7.41 -49.22 8.70
N THR A 16 7.60 -48.28 9.64
CA THR A 16 8.22 -48.55 10.95
C THR A 16 7.13 -48.44 12.02
N PRO A 17 6.89 -49.47 12.87
CA PRO A 17 5.79 -49.44 13.83
C PRO A 17 6.20 -49.06 15.27
N ARG A 18 5.25 -48.37 15.92
CA ARG A 18 4.85 -48.35 17.35
C ARG A 18 5.78 -47.71 18.40
N ASN A 19 5.23 -46.69 19.08
CA ASN A 19 4.80 -46.89 20.48
C ASN A 19 3.59 -45.99 20.85
N PRO A 20 2.63 -46.46 21.67
CA PRO A 20 1.40 -45.73 22.00
C PRO A 20 1.42 -45.20 23.45
N LEU A 21 1.14 -43.92 23.69
CA LEU A 21 0.61 -43.37 24.96
C LEU A 21 0.53 -41.84 24.87
N ALA A 22 -0.66 -41.32 24.53
CA ALA A 22 -1.26 -40.05 25.00
C ALA A 22 -2.41 -39.63 24.05
N SER A 23 -3.64 -39.61 24.57
CA SER A 23 -4.81 -38.94 23.99
C SER A 23 -4.76 -37.42 24.27
N PRO A 24 -5.71 -36.58 23.81
CA PRO A 24 -6.44 -36.53 22.54
C PRO A 24 -6.37 -35.14 21.85
N SER A 25 -6.78 -35.10 20.58
CA SER A 25 -7.43 -33.95 19.89
C SER A 25 -6.78 -32.56 19.99
N ILE A 26 -5.87 -32.25 19.07
CA ILE A 26 -5.70 -30.87 18.60
C ILE A 26 -6.38 -30.79 17.24
N ALA A 27 -7.49 -30.05 17.23
CA ALA A 27 -8.20 -29.67 16.02
C ALA A 27 -7.20 -29.18 14.96
N SER A 28 -7.33 -29.71 13.76
CA SER A 28 -6.68 -29.21 12.56
C SER A 28 -7.22 -27.81 12.24
N SER A 29 -6.82 -26.80 13.01
CA SER A 29 -6.93 -25.43 12.56
C SER A 29 -5.84 -25.24 11.52
N GLY A 30 -6.27 -25.18 10.25
CA GLY A 30 -5.38 -25.06 9.09
C GLY A 30 -4.38 -23.93 9.31
N ARG A 31 -3.13 -24.30 9.63
CA ARG A 31 -2.01 -23.38 9.72
C ARG A 31 -1.78 -22.87 8.29
N ARG A 32 -2.38 -21.73 7.95
CA ARG A 32 -2.05 -21.03 6.69
C ARG A 32 -0.55 -20.81 6.74
N VAL A 33 0.16 -21.46 5.83
CA VAL A 33 1.58 -21.21 5.62
C VAL A 33 1.66 -19.77 5.13
N MET A 34 2.03 -18.85 6.03
CA MET A 34 2.39 -17.50 5.63
C MET A 34 3.75 -17.60 4.96
N PHE A 35 3.77 -17.35 3.65
CA PHE A 35 5.03 -17.21 2.93
C PHE A 35 5.57 -15.82 3.27
N ASP A 36 6.60 -15.77 4.11
CA ASP A 36 7.36 -14.55 4.37
C ASP A 36 7.74 -13.90 3.04
N ILE A 37 7.63 -12.57 2.97
CA ILE A 37 8.20 -11.82 1.84
C ILE A 37 9.72 -11.89 2.02
N GLY A 38 10.32 -12.96 1.49
CA GLY A 38 11.75 -13.27 1.65
C GLY A 38 12.68 -12.21 1.04
N ASP A 39 12.14 -11.29 0.24
CA ASP A 39 12.88 -10.18 -0.34
C ASP A 39 12.88 -8.97 0.60
N THR A 40 14.03 -8.32 0.72
CA THR A 40 14.13 -7.04 1.43
C THR A 40 13.79 -5.89 0.47
N PRO A 41 13.31 -4.73 0.96
CA PRO A 41 13.12 -3.55 0.13
C PRO A 41 14.37 -3.17 -0.66
N ARG A 42 15.55 -3.34 -0.03
CA ARG A 42 16.84 -3.02 -0.65
C ARG A 42 17.21 -3.96 -1.79
N SER A 43 16.98 -5.27 -1.61
CA SER A 43 17.18 -6.24 -2.69
C SER A 43 16.20 -5.96 -3.82
N VAL A 44 14.94 -5.65 -3.51
CA VAL A 44 13.93 -5.29 -4.51
C VAL A 44 14.32 -4.05 -5.32
N VAL A 45 14.72 -2.96 -4.68
CA VAL A 45 15.17 -1.75 -5.38
C VAL A 45 16.43 -2.02 -6.21
N SER A 46 17.39 -2.78 -5.68
CA SER A 46 18.62 -3.14 -6.41
C SER A 46 18.33 -4.01 -7.64
N GLU A 47 17.43 -4.99 -7.51
CA GLU A 47 17.00 -5.82 -8.62
C GLU A 47 16.21 -5.03 -9.66
N TYR A 48 15.36 -4.11 -9.23
CA TYR A 48 14.62 -3.23 -10.15
C TYR A 48 15.59 -2.41 -11.00
N LYS A 49 16.60 -1.78 -10.37
CA LYS A 49 17.62 -1.01 -11.09
C LYS A 49 18.40 -1.86 -12.10
N LYS A 50 18.55 -3.18 -11.87
CA LYS A 50 19.29 -4.10 -12.77
C LYS A 50 18.43 -4.65 -13.90
N LYS A 51 17.23 -5.13 -13.59
CA LYS A 51 16.39 -5.91 -14.50
C LYS A 51 15.31 -5.08 -15.19
N LEU A 52 14.89 -3.95 -14.59
CA LEU A 52 13.74 -3.15 -15.02
C LEU A 52 12.46 -3.99 -15.26
N ASP A 53 12.31 -5.09 -14.52
CA ASP A 53 11.19 -6.03 -14.69
C ASP A 53 10.02 -5.70 -13.77
N GLU A 54 9.05 -4.95 -14.26
CA GLU A 54 7.90 -4.47 -13.49
C GLU A 54 7.00 -5.60 -12.94
N ALA A 55 6.92 -6.75 -13.63
CA ALA A 55 5.98 -7.82 -13.29
C ALA A 55 6.35 -8.52 -11.98
N SER A 56 7.65 -8.76 -11.78
CA SER A 56 8.17 -9.39 -10.57
C SER A 56 7.86 -8.55 -9.31
N PHE A 57 7.94 -7.22 -9.40
CA PHE A 57 7.70 -6.34 -8.24
C PHE A 57 6.23 -6.10 -7.95
N LYS A 58 5.37 -6.11 -8.97
CA LYS A 58 3.91 -6.11 -8.76
C LYS A 58 3.46 -7.29 -7.89
N SER A 59 4.06 -8.46 -8.09
CA SER A 59 3.75 -9.63 -7.26
C SER A 59 4.14 -9.44 -5.78
N ILE A 60 5.27 -8.77 -5.51
CA ILE A 60 5.74 -8.49 -4.15
C ILE A 60 4.81 -7.50 -3.45
N PHE A 61 4.43 -6.42 -4.14
CA PHE A 61 3.49 -5.44 -3.58
C PHE A 61 2.09 -6.01 -3.39
N HIS A 62 1.63 -6.89 -4.29
CA HIS A 62 0.37 -7.59 -4.09
C HIS A 62 0.41 -8.52 -2.87
N ARG A 63 1.54 -9.20 -2.60
CA ARG A 63 1.73 -9.99 -1.37
C ARG A 63 1.78 -9.09 -0.13
N LEU A 64 2.42 -7.93 -0.21
CA LEU A 64 2.47 -6.95 0.88
C LEU A 64 1.09 -6.35 1.20
N GLU A 65 0.24 -6.20 0.18
CA GLU A 65 -1.13 -5.76 0.37
C GLU A 65 -1.99 -6.88 1.00
N SER A 66 -2.01 -8.06 0.37
CA SER A 66 -3.02 -9.10 0.65
C SER A 66 -2.60 -10.18 1.64
N GLN A 67 -1.29 -10.43 1.83
CA GLN A 67 -0.79 -11.64 2.49
C GLN A 67 0.18 -11.39 3.65
N SER A 68 0.80 -10.21 3.73
CA SER A 68 1.77 -9.91 4.78
C SER A 68 1.13 -9.61 6.14
N SER A 69 1.82 -9.95 7.20
CA SER A 69 1.51 -9.53 8.56
C SER A 69 1.69 -8.02 8.77
N LYS A 70 1.06 -7.48 9.81
CA LYS A 70 1.29 -6.10 10.28
C LYS A 70 2.78 -5.78 10.50
N ASN A 71 3.52 -6.69 11.15
CA ASN A 71 4.94 -6.47 11.45
C ASN A 71 5.79 -6.43 10.18
N GLU A 72 5.48 -7.27 9.19
CA GLU A 72 6.16 -7.23 7.88
C GLU A 72 5.88 -5.92 7.16
N ARG A 73 4.62 -5.44 7.14
CA ARG A 73 4.26 -4.14 6.55
C ARG A 73 5.03 -2.99 7.17
N ILE A 74 5.08 -2.93 8.50
CA ILE A 74 5.84 -1.92 9.23
C ILE A 74 7.34 -2.02 8.90
N ALA A 75 7.90 -3.23 8.92
CA ALA A 75 9.31 -3.44 8.58
C ALA A 75 9.64 -3.01 7.15
N TRP A 76 8.73 -3.25 6.20
CA TRP A 76 8.84 -2.77 4.82
C TRP A 76 8.80 -1.24 4.74
N LEU A 77 7.85 -0.59 5.40
CA LEU A 77 7.74 0.87 5.43
C LEU A 77 8.96 1.55 6.06
N LEU A 78 9.45 1.03 7.17
CA LEU A 78 10.65 1.55 7.84
C LEU A 78 11.88 1.44 6.94
N LYS A 79 12.12 0.26 6.36
CA LYS A 79 13.24 0.05 5.44
C LYS A 79 13.13 0.89 4.17
N MET A 80 11.92 1.07 3.62
CA MET A 80 11.70 1.98 2.49
C MET A 80 11.99 3.43 2.88
N SER A 81 11.67 3.83 4.12
CA SER A 81 11.96 5.18 4.64
C SER A 81 13.46 5.43 4.79
N GLU A 82 14.22 4.46 5.29
CA GLU A 82 15.68 4.51 5.37
C GLU A 82 16.33 4.67 3.98
N MET A 83 15.68 4.12 2.96
CA MET A 83 16.15 4.14 1.58
C MET A 83 15.69 5.37 0.78
N VAL A 84 14.90 6.28 1.35
CA VAL A 84 14.40 7.47 0.65
C VAL A 84 15.47 8.20 -0.17
N PRO A 85 16.69 8.45 0.32
CA PRO A 85 17.73 9.12 -0.48
C PRO A 85 18.08 8.39 -1.80
N GLU A 86 17.89 7.07 -1.87
CA GLU A 86 18.17 6.23 -3.04
C GLU A 86 16.98 6.11 -4.01
N LEU A 87 15.80 6.64 -3.63
CA LEU A 87 14.55 6.61 -4.40
C LEU A 87 14.51 7.71 -5.48
N ASP A 88 15.37 7.58 -6.47
CA ASP A 88 15.48 8.49 -7.62
C ASP A 88 14.42 8.21 -8.71
N LYS A 89 14.45 9.02 -9.78
CA LYS A 89 13.53 8.89 -10.93
C LYS A 89 13.67 7.58 -11.71
N GLN A 90 14.79 6.87 -11.61
CA GLN A 90 14.99 5.60 -12.34
C GLN A 90 14.07 4.49 -11.80
N ILE A 91 13.64 4.62 -10.55
CA ILE A 91 12.75 3.67 -9.88
C ILE A 91 11.37 4.26 -9.56
N ASP A 92 10.99 5.35 -10.24
CA ASP A 92 9.73 6.07 -10.03
C ASP A 92 8.52 5.13 -10.09
N GLN A 93 8.46 4.24 -11.08
CA GLN A 93 7.35 3.29 -11.22
C GLN A 93 7.22 2.35 -10.01
N LEU A 94 8.35 1.91 -9.43
CA LEU A 94 8.37 1.08 -8.23
C LEU A 94 7.83 1.86 -7.02
N VAL A 95 8.28 3.11 -6.85
CA VAL A 95 7.81 3.99 -5.76
C VAL A 95 6.31 4.26 -5.91
N LEU A 96 5.85 4.55 -7.12
CA LEU A 96 4.42 4.77 -7.40
C LEU A 96 3.58 3.51 -7.14
N ALA A 97 4.08 2.32 -7.46
CA ALA A 97 3.40 1.08 -7.16
C ALA A 97 3.31 0.84 -5.64
N PHE A 98 4.37 1.15 -4.89
CA PHE A 98 4.37 1.06 -3.42
C PHE A 98 3.40 2.05 -2.76
N LEU A 99 3.32 3.29 -3.27
CA LEU A 99 2.40 4.31 -2.78
C LEU A 99 0.92 3.97 -3.02
N LYS A 100 0.60 3.15 -4.03
CA LYS A 100 -0.77 2.75 -4.37
C LYS A 100 -1.37 1.71 -3.41
N ILE A 101 -0.56 1.06 -2.58
CA ILE A 101 -1.06 0.14 -1.56
C ILE A 101 -1.96 0.97 -0.61
N PRO A 102 -3.18 0.49 -0.27
CA PRO A 102 -4.14 1.25 0.53
C PRO A 102 -3.77 1.27 2.02
N TRP A 103 -2.63 1.89 2.34
CA TRP A 103 -2.04 1.89 3.68
C TRP A 103 -2.97 2.43 4.78
N TYR A 104 -3.89 3.31 4.39
CA TYR A 104 -4.91 3.93 5.26
C TYR A 104 -5.92 2.92 5.82
N LYS A 105 -6.13 1.77 5.16
CA LYS A 105 -7.05 0.71 5.61
C LYS A 105 -6.48 -0.18 6.71
N TYR A 106 -5.19 -0.08 6.99
CA TYR A 106 -4.54 -0.89 8.02
C TYR A 106 -4.59 -0.22 9.39
N GLU A 107 -4.09 -0.95 10.39
CA GLU A 107 -4.02 -0.50 11.77
C GLU A 107 -3.17 0.78 11.90
N GLU A 108 -3.46 1.57 12.94
CA GLU A 108 -2.84 2.88 13.17
C GLU A 108 -1.31 2.85 13.09
N SER A 109 -0.66 1.84 13.66
CA SER A 109 0.81 1.71 13.61
C SER A 109 1.36 1.56 12.19
N VAL A 110 0.63 0.88 11.29
CA VAL A 110 1.01 0.74 9.88
C VAL A 110 0.83 2.07 9.18
N TRP A 111 -0.33 2.72 9.41
CA TRP A 111 -0.63 4.04 8.88
C TRP A 111 0.41 5.08 9.29
N THR A 112 0.75 5.19 10.58
CA THR A 112 1.75 6.15 11.08
C THR A 112 3.12 5.91 10.46
N SER A 113 3.50 4.65 10.24
CA SER A 113 4.74 4.32 9.53
C SER A 113 4.70 4.78 8.07
N TYR A 114 3.55 4.64 7.42
CA TYR A 114 3.34 5.13 6.06
C TYR A 114 3.31 6.66 5.98
N GLU A 115 2.65 7.34 6.91
CA GLU A 115 2.65 8.80 6.98
C GLU A 115 4.08 9.34 7.12
N ASN A 116 4.89 8.75 8.01
CA ASN A 116 6.30 9.12 8.14
C ASN A 116 7.08 8.88 6.84
N PHE A 117 6.84 7.75 6.17
CA PHE A 117 7.45 7.45 4.87
C PHE A 117 7.12 8.53 3.83
N ILE A 118 5.84 8.88 3.65
CA ILE A 118 5.44 9.86 2.63
C ILE A 118 5.94 11.27 2.96
N LEU A 119 5.93 11.68 4.23
CA LEU A 119 6.48 12.98 4.66
C LEU A 119 7.98 13.05 4.37
N THR A 120 8.72 11.98 4.69
CA THR A 120 10.15 11.88 4.40
C THR A 120 10.40 11.89 2.88
N LEU A 121 9.60 11.14 2.13
CA LEU A 121 9.70 11.05 0.67
C LEU A 121 9.49 12.42 0.01
N VAL A 122 8.42 13.14 0.34
CA VAL A 122 8.13 14.43 -0.28
C VAL A 122 9.18 15.47 0.12
N THR A 123 9.69 15.43 1.36
CA THR A 123 10.73 16.36 1.84
C THR A 123 12.06 16.14 1.11
N ALA A 124 12.46 14.88 0.92
CA ALA A 124 13.70 14.56 0.22
C ALA A 124 13.58 14.74 -1.30
N HIS A 125 12.41 14.42 -1.86
CA HIS A 125 12.16 14.32 -3.29
C HIS A 125 10.85 15.01 -3.67
N ASN A 126 10.86 16.34 -3.68
CA ASN A 126 9.70 17.20 -4.00
C ASN A 126 8.96 16.86 -5.31
N PHE A 127 9.58 16.12 -6.24
CA PHE A 127 8.91 15.70 -7.46
C PHE A 127 7.83 14.64 -7.24
N TYR A 128 7.87 13.87 -6.14
CA TYR A 128 6.82 12.93 -5.75
C TYR A 128 5.60 13.60 -5.11
N THR A 129 5.71 14.84 -4.63
CA THR A 129 4.65 15.54 -3.88
C THR A 129 3.31 15.52 -4.61
N TYR A 130 3.31 15.80 -5.92
CA TYR A 130 2.09 15.76 -6.73
C TYR A 130 1.44 14.35 -6.74
N GLN A 131 2.25 13.30 -6.89
CA GLN A 131 1.76 11.93 -6.98
C GLN A 131 1.24 11.44 -5.63
N VAL A 132 1.94 11.76 -4.54
CA VAL A 132 1.49 11.46 -3.17
C VAL A 132 0.15 12.13 -2.90
N LEU A 133 0.04 13.44 -3.17
CA LEU A 133 -1.22 14.17 -2.99
C LEU A 133 -2.34 13.58 -3.86
N LYS A 134 -2.06 13.28 -5.13
CA LYS A 134 -3.03 12.64 -6.03
C LYS A 134 -3.55 11.31 -5.45
N ILE A 135 -2.68 10.46 -4.93
CA ILE A 135 -3.06 9.17 -4.33
C ILE A 135 -3.91 9.40 -3.07
N LEU A 136 -3.49 10.30 -2.18
CA LEU A 136 -4.26 10.65 -0.97
C LEU A 136 -5.64 11.20 -1.33
N PHE A 137 -5.75 12.13 -2.28
CA PHE A 137 -7.04 12.63 -2.73
C PHE A 137 -7.88 11.56 -3.39
N THR A 138 -7.29 10.68 -4.19
CA THR A 138 -8.03 9.56 -4.81
C THR A 138 -8.54 8.60 -3.74
N SER A 139 -7.86 8.43 -2.61
CA SER A 139 -8.37 7.61 -1.50
C SER A 139 -9.53 8.23 -0.73
N LEU A 140 -9.75 9.55 -0.84
CA LEU A 140 -10.91 10.24 -0.25
C LEU A 140 -12.15 10.20 -1.16
N LEU A 141 -11.95 9.88 -2.43
CA LEU A 141 -13.01 9.75 -3.41
C LEU A 141 -13.37 8.27 -3.52
N PRO A 142 -14.61 7.85 -3.21
CA PRO A 142 -15.05 6.53 -3.67
C PRO A 142 -14.90 6.47 -5.21
N ASP A 143 -14.62 5.29 -5.76
CA ASP A 143 -14.53 5.02 -7.20
C ASP A 143 -15.86 5.40 -7.87
N ILE A 144 -16.04 6.69 -8.15
CA ILE A 144 -17.16 7.23 -8.87
C ILE A 144 -16.68 7.26 -10.32
N PRO A 145 -17.15 6.33 -11.18
CA PRO A 145 -16.89 6.43 -12.61
C PRO A 145 -17.32 7.83 -13.06
N ASP A 146 -16.51 8.45 -13.93
CA ASP A 146 -16.58 9.87 -14.34
C ASP A 146 -17.95 10.37 -14.85
N GLN A 147 -18.98 9.52 -14.93
CA GLN A 147 -20.32 9.85 -15.40
C GLN A 147 -21.33 10.27 -14.32
N ASP A 148 -21.08 10.03 -13.03
CA ASP A 148 -22.08 10.28 -11.98
C ASP A 148 -21.71 11.45 -11.05
N HIS A 149 -21.67 12.67 -11.60
CA HIS A 149 -21.48 13.88 -10.78
C HIS A 149 -22.62 14.14 -9.77
N GLU A 150 -23.82 13.61 -10.02
CA GLU A 150 -24.97 13.72 -9.10
C GLU A 150 -24.81 12.86 -7.83
N ARG A 151 -23.99 11.80 -7.86
CA ARG A 151 -23.79 10.93 -6.69
C ARG A 151 -22.95 11.54 -5.59
N LEU A 152 -22.15 12.56 -5.89
CA LEU A 152 -21.31 13.26 -4.89
C LEU A 152 -22.16 13.97 -3.82
N GLN A 153 -23.40 14.37 -4.13
CA GLN A 153 -24.32 15.00 -3.17
C GLN A 153 -25.09 13.97 -2.31
N LEU A 154 -25.13 12.71 -2.71
CA LEU A 154 -25.84 11.63 -2.00
C LEU A 154 -25.01 10.94 -0.91
N PHE A 155 -23.69 11.23 -0.84
CA PHE A 155 -22.81 10.72 0.22
C PHE A 155 -22.90 11.52 1.54
N ALA A 156 -23.83 12.48 1.64
CA ALA A 156 -24.27 13.03 2.93
C ALA A 156 -25.12 12.03 3.77
N GLY A 157 -24.97 10.73 3.51
CA GLY A 157 -25.43 9.67 4.41
C GLY A 157 -24.41 9.46 5.52
N GLU A 158 -24.85 8.92 6.65
CA GLU A 158 -24.01 8.67 7.83
C GLU A 158 -22.71 7.95 7.44
N VAL A 159 -21.60 8.70 7.45
CA VAL A 159 -20.26 8.17 7.25
C VAL A 159 -20.00 7.17 8.38
N GLY A 160 -19.71 5.92 8.04
CA GLY A 160 -19.39 4.90 9.04
C GLY A 160 -18.17 5.34 9.87
N GLU A 161 -18.10 4.96 11.14
CA GLU A 161 -16.98 5.32 12.04
C GLU A 161 -15.61 4.99 11.42
N ASP A 162 -15.52 3.87 10.69
CA ASP A 162 -14.31 3.43 9.98
C ASP A 162 -13.93 4.35 8.81
N GLU A 163 -14.92 4.90 8.10
CA GLU A 163 -14.68 5.84 7.00
C GLU A 163 -14.23 7.19 7.54
N SER A 164 -14.86 7.68 8.62
CA SER A 164 -14.46 8.93 9.29
C SER A 164 -12.99 8.88 9.73
N LEU A 165 -12.55 7.74 10.27
CA LEU A 165 -11.15 7.54 10.65
C LEU A 165 -10.19 7.62 9.45
N ILE A 166 -10.59 7.06 8.30
CA ILE A 166 -9.80 7.15 7.06
C ILE A 166 -9.72 8.59 6.57
N TYR A 167 -10.84 9.32 6.59
CA TYR A 167 -10.87 10.75 6.24
C TYR A 167 -9.91 11.56 7.12
N ASP A 168 -9.99 11.41 8.44
CA ASP A 168 -9.12 12.13 9.38
C ASP A 168 -7.64 11.86 9.14
N ARG A 169 -7.29 10.59 8.94
CA ARG A 169 -5.92 10.17 8.64
C ARG A 169 -5.40 10.83 7.37
N VAL A 170 -6.12 10.65 6.27
CA VAL A 170 -5.68 11.10 4.95
C VAL A 170 -5.66 12.63 4.87
N LEU A 171 -6.68 13.31 5.38
CA LEU A 171 -6.73 14.78 5.46
C LEU A 171 -5.61 15.33 6.34
N GLY A 172 -5.39 14.72 7.51
CA GLY A 172 -4.28 15.08 8.40
C GLY A 172 -2.92 15.02 7.71
N SER A 173 -2.67 13.97 6.92
CA SER A 173 -1.44 13.86 6.13
C SER A 173 -1.35 14.92 5.03
N ILE A 174 -2.45 15.24 4.33
CA ILE A 174 -2.48 16.30 3.31
C ILE A 174 -2.09 17.65 3.92
N VAL A 175 -2.66 17.99 5.09
CA VAL A 175 -2.35 19.22 5.82
C VAL A 175 -0.86 19.24 6.22
N LYS A 176 -0.33 18.14 6.77
CA LYS A 176 1.10 18.04 7.11
C LYS A 176 2.01 18.24 5.89
N ILE A 177 1.69 17.60 4.76
CA ILE A 177 2.45 17.77 3.51
C ILE A 177 2.41 19.23 3.05
N HIS A 178 1.24 19.86 3.11
CA HIS A 178 1.08 21.26 2.74
C HIS A 178 1.90 22.21 3.62
N ASN A 179 2.01 21.91 4.91
CA ASN A 179 2.82 22.71 5.85
C ASN A 179 4.33 22.54 5.60
N ILE A 180 4.79 21.38 5.15
CA ILE A 180 6.22 21.13 4.83
C ILE A 180 6.57 21.74 3.47
N ILE A 181 5.71 21.54 2.48
CA ILE A 181 5.88 22.04 1.12
C ILE A 181 4.68 22.93 0.84
N PRO A 182 4.76 24.23 1.19
CA PRO A 182 3.73 25.19 0.84
C PRO A 182 3.52 25.11 -0.66
N LEU A 183 2.40 24.52 -1.06
CA LEU A 183 2.00 24.49 -2.45
C LEU A 183 1.72 25.95 -2.79
N ALA A 184 2.66 26.62 -3.43
CA ALA A 184 2.58 28.05 -3.61
C ALA A 184 1.28 28.42 -4.32
N TYR A 185 0.33 28.98 -3.56
CA TYR A 185 -0.94 29.45 -4.10
C TYR A 185 -0.73 30.56 -5.15
N ASN A 186 0.46 31.20 -5.16
CA ASN A 186 0.73 32.43 -5.92
C ASN A 186 1.98 32.48 -6.81
N THR A 187 2.72 31.39 -7.07
CA THR A 187 3.88 31.45 -7.98
C THR A 187 3.76 30.48 -9.15
N GLY A 188 3.19 30.97 -10.27
CA GLY A 188 3.52 30.62 -11.66
C GLY A 188 3.72 29.15 -12.09
N CYS A 189 3.35 28.14 -11.30
CA CYS A 189 3.70 26.76 -11.58
C CYS A 189 2.70 26.14 -12.57
N PRO A 190 3.14 25.57 -13.71
CA PRO A 190 2.26 24.97 -14.73
C PRO A 190 1.38 23.82 -14.21
N ARG A 191 1.72 23.24 -13.06
CA ARG A 191 0.96 22.14 -12.42
C ARG A 191 -0.24 22.62 -11.58
N ARG A 192 -0.50 23.95 -11.53
CA ARG A 192 -1.58 24.59 -10.76
C ARG A 192 -2.97 24.02 -11.07
N GLY A 193 -3.27 23.72 -12.33
CA GLY A 193 -4.60 23.24 -12.72
C GLY A 193 -4.96 21.89 -12.09
N GLN A 194 -3.98 21.01 -11.87
CA GLN A 194 -4.26 19.64 -11.41
C GLN A 194 -4.32 19.54 -9.89
N THR A 195 -3.48 20.25 -9.14
CA THR A 195 -3.59 20.29 -7.67
C THR A 195 -4.78 21.11 -7.21
N ASN A 196 -5.04 22.26 -7.85
CA ASN A 196 -6.21 23.09 -7.54
C ASN A 196 -7.51 22.34 -7.86
N PHE A 197 -7.55 21.51 -8.91
CA PHE A 197 -8.68 20.61 -9.17
C PHE A 197 -8.98 19.67 -7.99
N PHE A 198 -7.95 19.10 -7.33
CA PHE A 198 -8.19 18.22 -6.18
C PHE A 198 -8.71 18.97 -4.95
N PHE A 199 -8.13 20.14 -4.64
CA PHE A 199 -8.64 20.98 -3.56
C PHE A 199 -10.07 21.45 -3.87
N GLN A 200 -10.34 21.91 -5.09
CA GLN A 200 -11.68 22.28 -5.58
C GLN A 200 -12.69 21.14 -5.40
N LYS A 201 -12.31 19.91 -5.79
CA LYS A 201 -13.17 18.73 -5.68
C LYS A 201 -13.45 18.35 -4.22
N LEU A 202 -12.49 18.55 -3.31
CA LEU A 202 -12.69 18.31 -1.89
C LEU A 202 -13.64 19.31 -1.22
N TYR A 203 -13.62 20.59 -1.62
CA TYR A 203 -14.59 21.58 -1.13
C TYR A 203 -16.04 21.18 -1.43
N HIS A 204 -16.26 20.31 -2.42
CA HIS A 204 -17.60 19.84 -2.81
C HIS A 204 -18.05 18.55 -2.13
N ILE A 205 -17.15 17.80 -1.49
CA ILE A 205 -17.42 16.41 -1.05
C ILE A 205 -17.63 16.30 0.45
N HIS A 206 -17.00 17.18 1.22
CA HIS A 206 -17.21 17.27 2.64
C HIS A 206 -17.23 18.72 3.07
N ASP A 207 -17.87 18.99 4.20
CA ASP A 207 -17.86 20.26 4.91
C ASP A 207 -16.41 20.58 5.35
N PHE A 208 -15.56 20.92 4.37
CA PHE A 208 -14.15 21.26 4.51
C PHE A 208 -13.96 22.54 5.33
N SER A 209 -15.06 23.18 5.70
CA SER A 209 -15.20 24.28 6.66
C SER A 209 -14.47 24.00 7.98
N TYR A 210 -14.36 22.74 8.42
CA TYR A 210 -13.59 22.37 9.63
C TYR A 210 -12.07 22.42 9.46
N TYR A 211 -11.53 22.13 8.27
CA TYR A 211 -10.07 22.12 8.02
C TYR A 211 -9.59 23.38 7.28
N LEU A 212 -10.51 24.19 6.73
CA LEU A 212 -10.24 25.50 6.13
C LEU A 212 -9.40 26.44 7.03
N PRO A 213 -9.63 26.51 8.36
CA PRO A 213 -8.83 27.36 9.25
C PRO A 213 -7.38 26.88 9.42
N LEU A 214 -7.09 25.62 9.06
CA LEU A 214 -5.76 25.00 9.18
C LEU A 214 -4.92 25.16 7.91
N LEU A 215 -5.51 25.64 6.82
CA LEU A 215 -4.77 26.05 5.63
C LEU A 215 -4.31 27.51 5.82
N PRO A 216 -3.02 27.81 5.62
CA PRO A 216 -2.54 29.19 5.71
C PRO A 216 -3.24 30.05 4.65
N GLN A 217 -3.83 31.18 5.09
CA GLN A 217 -4.50 32.17 4.24
C GLN A 217 -3.51 32.89 3.30
#